data_AF-D2VDM6-F1
#
_entry.id   AF-D2VDM6-F1
#
_cell.length_a   1.000
_cell.length_b   1.000
_cell.length_c   1.000
_cell.angle_alpha   90.00
_cell.angle_beta   90.00
_cell.angle_gamma   90.00
#
_symmetry.space_group_name_H-M   'P 1'
#
loop_
_entity.id
_entity.type
_entity.pdbx_description
1 polymer ?
#
loop_
_entity_poly.entity_id
_entity_poly.type
_entity_poly.pdbx_seq_one_letter_code
_entity_poly.pdbx_strand_id
1 'polypeptide(L)'
;MSQLAQPAELITFREDQFYLSVSRQSVSVITPEFTNWIKQTHEMALKLVGEQSRMYPATFYNRFDSVEDVDLENAVFLTAETVEKFNLPSKREEFEESIKKVNETCSYSLPIQLKTIPKGVYLKKHYVGPYMHLGRVWEELKTELSEKFGEIYEEAPYPSWEEHPNHEILMKEVPKDEELISDLFTRLIEKK
;
A
#
# COMPACT_ATOMS: atom_id res chain seq x y z
N MET A 1 25.24 8.51 4.37
CA MET A 1 25.13 7.91 3.02
C MET A 1 24.08 8.71 2.26
N SER A 2 24.27 8.93 0.96
CA SER A 2 23.42 9.82 0.16
C SER A 2 22.01 9.27 0.01
N GLN A 3 20.99 10.05 0.37
CA GLN A 3 19.59 9.79 0.03
C GLN A 3 19.47 9.66 -1.50
N LEU A 4 19.01 8.52 -1.99
CA LEU A 4 18.88 8.24 -3.42
C LEU A 4 17.40 8.00 -3.75
N ALA A 5 16.63 9.09 -3.80
CA ALA A 5 15.36 9.04 -4.52
C ALA A 5 15.66 8.91 -6.01
N GLN A 6 15.17 7.87 -6.65
CA GLN A 6 15.30 7.71 -8.09
C GLN A 6 14.31 8.63 -8.82
N PRO A 7 14.55 8.97 -10.10
CA PRO A 7 13.55 9.64 -10.92
C PRO A 7 12.25 8.84 -10.97
N ALA A 8 11.13 9.53 -11.07
CA ALA A 8 9.84 8.85 -11.23
C ALA A 8 9.77 8.12 -12.59
N GLU A 9 9.16 6.95 -12.61
CA GLU A 9 9.00 6.09 -13.79
C GLU A 9 7.52 5.77 -14.04
N LEU A 10 7.13 5.68 -15.31
CA LEU A 10 5.82 5.17 -15.68
C LEU A 10 5.84 3.65 -15.65
N ILE A 11 4.87 3.08 -14.94
CA ILE A 11 4.62 1.64 -14.95
C ILE A 11 3.22 1.37 -15.47
N THR A 12 3.00 0.17 -15.99
CA THR A 12 1.68 -0.26 -16.46
C THR A 12 1.32 -1.58 -15.82
N PHE A 13 0.27 -1.58 -15.00
CA PHE A 13 -0.38 -2.81 -14.58
C PHE A 13 -1.30 -3.27 -15.71
N ARG A 14 -1.03 -4.47 -16.21
CA ARG A 14 -1.79 -5.07 -17.32
C ARG A 14 -3.11 -5.68 -16.84
N GLU A 15 -3.14 -6.10 -15.59
CA GLU A 15 -4.29 -6.70 -14.92
C GLU A 15 -4.58 -5.99 -13.61
N ASP A 16 -5.80 -6.15 -13.12
CA ASP A 16 -6.19 -5.67 -11.80
C ASP A 16 -5.36 -6.37 -10.72
N GLN A 17 -4.87 -5.61 -9.75
CA GLN A 17 -4.11 -6.12 -8.61
C GLN A 17 -5.06 -6.30 -7.42
N PHE A 18 -5.04 -7.47 -6.80
CA PHE A 18 -5.86 -7.75 -5.62
C PHE A 18 -5.05 -7.53 -4.35
N TYR A 19 -5.69 -6.97 -3.33
CA TYR A 19 -5.06 -6.79 -2.03
C TYR A 19 -6.07 -6.96 -0.90
N LEU A 20 -5.56 -7.39 0.25
CA LEU A 20 -6.31 -7.45 1.49
C LEU A 20 -5.99 -6.22 2.33
N SER A 21 -6.99 -5.49 2.82
CA SER A 21 -6.74 -4.28 3.62
C SER A 21 -7.60 -4.17 4.88
N VAL A 22 -7.09 -3.41 5.83
CA VAL A 22 -7.81 -2.95 7.03
C VAL A 22 -7.74 -1.42 7.07
N SER A 23 -8.89 -0.78 6.87
CA SER A 23 -9.03 0.68 6.91
C SER A 23 -9.10 1.20 8.35
N ARG A 24 -8.45 2.33 8.60
CA ARG A 24 -8.41 3.06 9.87
C ARG A 24 -8.65 4.55 9.61
N GLN A 25 -9.35 5.21 10.53
CA GLN A 25 -9.72 6.62 10.41
C GLN A 25 -9.22 7.40 11.62
N SER A 26 -8.81 8.64 11.39
CA SER A 26 -8.34 9.58 12.40
C SER A 26 -7.25 9.00 13.31
N VAL A 27 -6.22 8.42 12.70
CA VAL A 27 -5.11 7.77 13.40
C VAL A 27 -3.80 8.53 13.29
N SER A 28 -2.90 8.30 14.26
CA SER A 28 -1.55 8.84 14.25
C SER A 28 -0.52 7.79 13.80
N VAL A 29 0.26 8.13 12.76
CA VAL A 29 1.29 7.25 12.17
C VAL A 29 2.66 7.37 12.86
N ILE A 30 2.80 8.27 13.83
CA ILE A 30 4.02 8.46 14.64
C ILE A 30 3.97 7.75 15.99
N THR A 31 2.89 7.00 16.25
CA THR A 31 2.74 6.22 17.48
C THR A 31 3.24 4.79 17.27
N PRO A 32 3.64 4.07 18.34
CA PRO A 32 3.94 2.64 18.28
C PRO A 32 2.76 1.78 17.77
N GLU A 33 1.53 2.31 17.83
CA GLU A 33 0.34 1.61 17.34
C GLU A 33 0.37 1.43 15.82
N PHE A 34 0.99 2.34 15.07
CA PHE A 34 1.08 2.25 13.61
C PHE A 34 1.76 0.95 13.17
N THR A 35 2.92 0.63 13.73
CA THR A 35 3.61 -0.65 13.49
C THR A 35 2.73 -1.85 13.87
N ASN A 36 2.00 -1.77 15.00
CA ASN A 36 1.10 -2.85 15.41
C ASN A 36 -0.06 -3.04 14.43
N TRP A 37 -0.58 -1.97 13.84
CA TRP A 37 -1.65 -2.05 12.84
C TRP A 37 -1.20 -2.70 11.54
N ILE A 38 0.03 -2.41 11.09
CA ILE A 38 0.63 -3.07 9.93
C ILE A 38 0.77 -4.58 10.22
N LYS A 39 1.30 -4.95 11.39
CA LYS A 39 1.40 -6.36 11.83
C LYS A 39 0.05 -7.08 11.84
N GLN A 40 -0.95 -6.47 12.45
CA GLN A 40 -2.30 -7.06 12.53
C GLN A 40 -2.86 -7.36 11.14
N THR A 41 -2.73 -6.41 10.22
CA THR A 41 -3.18 -6.57 8.83
C THR A 41 -2.45 -7.72 8.15
N HIS A 42 -1.13 -7.77 8.32
CA HIS A 42 -0.29 -8.84 7.76
C HIS A 42 -0.63 -10.22 8.34
N GLU A 43 -0.82 -10.34 9.65
CA GLU A 43 -1.22 -11.60 10.31
C GLU A 43 -2.60 -12.08 9.87
N MET A 44 -3.57 -11.17 9.74
CA MET A 44 -4.90 -11.50 9.23
C MET A 44 -4.83 -11.98 7.78
N ALA A 45 -3.99 -11.35 6.95
CA ALA A 45 -3.76 -11.80 5.57
C ALA A 45 -3.12 -13.19 5.53
N LEU A 46 -2.08 -13.46 6.34
CA LEU A 46 -1.42 -14.77 6.40
C LEU A 46 -2.39 -15.89 6.81
N LYS A 47 -3.34 -15.62 7.72
CA LYS A 47 -4.39 -16.59 8.09
C LYS A 47 -5.30 -16.96 6.92
N LEU A 48 -5.47 -16.07 5.94
CA LEU A 48 -6.27 -16.32 4.74
C LEU A 48 -5.48 -17.06 3.66
N VAL A 49 -4.28 -16.56 3.34
CA VAL A 49 -3.56 -17.00 2.14
C VAL A 49 -2.52 -18.08 2.42
N GLY A 50 -2.06 -18.18 3.67
CA GLY A 50 -1.05 -19.11 4.17
C GLY A 50 0.31 -18.47 4.41
N GLU A 51 1.04 -18.96 5.41
CA GLU A 51 2.30 -18.38 5.93
C GLU A 51 3.45 -18.31 4.92
N GLN A 52 3.41 -19.11 3.85
CA GLN A 52 4.46 -19.13 2.83
C GLN A 52 4.27 -18.04 1.75
N SER A 53 3.16 -17.30 1.80
CA SER A 53 2.85 -16.27 0.81
C SER A 53 3.77 -15.06 1.02
N ARG A 54 4.56 -14.71 0.00
CA ARG A 54 5.34 -13.46 0.01
C ARG A 54 4.39 -12.28 -0.09
N MET A 55 4.44 -11.41 0.89
CA MET A 55 3.50 -10.32 1.06
C MET A 55 4.25 -9.09 1.55
N TYR A 56 4.07 -7.98 0.86
CA TYR A 56 4.64 -6.70 1.26
C TYR A 56 3.52 -5.82 1.79
N PRO A 57 3.66 -5.24 2.99
CA PRO A 57 2.70 -4.28 3.47
C PRO A 57 2.73 -3.04 2.58
N ALA A 58 1.54 -2.54 2.31
CA ALA A 58 1.31 -1.29 1.64
C ALA A 58 0.46 -0.38 2.53
N THR A 59 0.66 0.93 2.40
CA THR A 59 -0.14 1.94 3.10
C THR A 59 -0.79 2.84 2.08
N PHE A 60 -2.11 2.87 2.06
CA PHE A 60 -2.91 3.82 1.28
C PHE A 60 -3.28 5.00 2.16
N TYR A 61 -3.10 6.23 1.68
CA TYR A 61 -3.50 7.43 2.40
C TYR A 61 -4.77 7.99 1.77
N ASN A 62 -5.90 7.74 2.40
CA ASN A 62 -7.21 8.20 1.93
C ASN A 62 -7.47 9.67 2.32
N ARG A 63 -6.91 10.12 3.45
CA ARG A 63 -6.84 11.51 3.91
C ARG A 63 -5.55 11.69 4.69
N PHE A 64 -4.81 12.75 4.42
CA PHE A 64 -3.57 13.06 5.13
C PHE A 64 -3.53 14.55 5.48
N ASP A 65 -4.01 14.89 6.67
CA ASP A 65 -4.02 16.27 7.15
C ASP A 65 -2.76 16.57 7.98
N SER A 66 -2.38 15.66 8.88
CA SER A 66 -1.09 15.67 9.58
C SER A 66 -0.65 14.24 9.92
N VAL A 67 0.57 14.05 10.40
CA VAL A 67 1.05 12.71 10.84
C VAL A 67 0.29 12.16 12.06
N GLU A 68 -0.48 12.99 12.76
CA GLU A 68 -1.34 12.64 13.88
C GLU A 68 -2.81 12.42 13.50
N ASP A 69 -3.23 12.87 12.32
CA ASP A 69 -4.60 12.75 11.83
C ASP A 69 -4.62 12.30 10.37
N VAL A 70 -4.63 10.99 10.20
CA VAL A 70 -4.59 10.31 8.91
C VAL A 70 -5.75 9.30 8.83
N ASP A 71 -6.40 9.24 7.67
CA ASP A 71 -7.21 8.08 7.29
C ASP A 71 -6.38 7.21 6.35
N LEU A 72 -6.13 5.97 6.76
CA LEU A 72 -5.24 5.07 6.02
C LEU A 72 -5.82 3.68 5.87
N GLU A 73 -5.30 2.95 4.89
CA GLU A 73 -5.48 1.51 4.76
C GLU A 73 -4.13 0.84 4.82
N ASN A 74 -3.95 -0.02 5.81
CA ASN A 74 -2.86 -0.98 5.76
C ASN A 74 -3.33 -2.11 4.87
N ALA A 75 -2.47 -2.55 3.97
CA ALA A 75 -2.82 -3.49 2.92
C ALA A 75 -1.70 -4.48 2.67
N VAL A 76 -2.05 -5.57 2.02
CA VAL A 76 -1.13 -6.60 1.58
C VAL A 76 -1.57 -7.10 0.22
N PHE A 77 -0.71 -6.98 -0.78
CA PHE A 77 -1.02 -7.46 -2.13
C PHE A 77 -0.99 -8.98 -2.22
N LEU A 78 -1.95 -9.52 -2.96
CA LEU A 78 -2.00 -10.94 -3.28
C LEU A 78 -1.02 -11.24 -4.43
N THR A 79 -0.19 -12.26 -4.26
CA THR A 79 0.69 -12.74 -5.33
C THR A 79 -0.10 -13.37 -6.46
N ALA A 80 0.50 -13.50 -7.64
CA ALA A 80 -0.08 -14.23 -8.76
C ALA A 80 -0.48 -15.67 -8.37
N GLU A 81 0.38 -16.35 -7.59
CA GLU A 81 0.10 -17.68 -7.04
C GLU A 81 -1.14 -17.69 -6.15
N THR A 82 -1.30 -16.68 -5.29
CA THR A 82 -2.48 -16.54 -4.42
C THR A 82 -3.74 -16.30 -5.24
N VAL A 83 -3.66 -15.38 -6.21
CA VAL A 83 -4.77 -15.07 -7.12
C VAL A 83 -5.22 -16.32 -7.89
N GLU A 84 -4.28 -17.13 -8.38
CA GLU A 84 -4.56 -18.39 -9.07
C GLU A 84 -5.16 -19.45 -8.12
N LYS A 85 -4.55 -19.66 -6.95
CA LYS A 85 -5.01 -20.60 -5.92
C LYS A 85 -6.46 -20.37 -5.54
N PHE A 86 -6.88 -19.12 -5.42
CA PHE A 86 -8.26 -18.74 -5.08
C PHE A 86 -9.11 -18.40 -6.30
N ASN A 87 -8.58 -18.53 -7.52
CA ASN A 87 -9.26 -18.27 -8.79
C ASN A 87 -9.96 -16.89 -8.83
N LEU A 88 -9.23 -15.84 -8.45
CA LEU A 88 -9.73 -14.46 -8.51
C LEU A 88 -9.55 -13.89 -9.93
N PRO A 89 -10.50 -13.08 -10.45
CA PRO A 89 -11.73 -12.61 -9.78
C PRO A 89 -12.91 -13.60 -9.80
N SER A 90 -12.83 -14.70 -10.56
CA SER A 90 -13.96 -15.59 -10.84
C SER A 90 -14.67 -16.14 -9.60
N LYS A 91 -13.95 -16.38 -8.50
CA LYS A 91 -14.46 -16.89 -7.22
C LYS A 91 -14.40 -15.87 -6.08
N ARG A 92 -14.58 -14.59 -6.40
CA ARG A 92 -14.52 -13.49 -5.41
C ARG A 92 -15.43 -13.70 -4.20
N GLU A 93 -16.68 -14.09 -4.42
CA GLU A 93 -17.67 -14.28 -3.34
C GLU A 93 -17.24 -15.40 -2.37
N GLU A 94 -16.76 -16.54 -2.89
CA GLU A 94 -16.23 -17.65 -2.07
C GLU A 94 -15.01 -17.22 -1.23
N PHE A 95 -14.17 -16.34 -1.79
CA PHE A 95 -13.02 -15.80 -1.07
C PHE A 95 -13.45 -14.81 0.03
N GLU A 96 -14.46 -13.96 -0.25
CA GLU A 96 -15.03 -13.03 0.73
C GLU A 96 -15.73 -13.77 1.90
N GLU A 97 -16.31 -14.95 1.68
CA GLU A 97 -16.79 -15.82 2.76
C GLU A 97 -15.64 -16.31 3.67
N SER A 98 -14.48 -16.59 3.09
CA SER A 98 -13.28 -16.97 3.85
C SER A 98 -12.76 -15.80 4.70
N ILE A 99 -12.81 -14.58 4.14
CA ILE A 99 -12.51 -13.33 4.86
C ILE A 99 -13.45 -13.15 6.06
N LYS A 100 -14.76 -13.37 5.87
CA LYS A 100 -15.74 -13.26 6.96
C LYS A 100 -15.39 -14.18 8.14
N LYS A 101 -15.01 -15.43 7.88
CA LYS A 101 -14.58 -16.39 8.92
C LYS A 101 -13.33 -15.90 9.66
N VAL A 102 -12.36 -15.30 8.96
CA VAL A 102 -11.17 -14.74 9.61
C VAL A 102 -11.50 -13.52 10.47
N ASN A 103 -12.42 -12.67 10.01
CA ASN A 103 -12.91 -11.53 10.81
C ASN A 103 -13.66 -11.97 12.07
N GLU A 104 -14.43 -13.07 12.01
CA GLU A 104 -15.15 -13.61 13.16
C GLU A 104 -14.23 -14.32 14.18
N THR A 105 -13.09 -14.83 13.74
CA THR A 105 -12.16 -15.61 14.57
C THR A 105 -10.98 -14.80 15.11
N CYS A 106 -10.62 -13.70 14.46
CA CYS A 106 -9.60 -12.78 14.98
C CYS A 106 -10.21 -11.86 16.04
N SER A 107 -9.53 -11.71 17.17
CA SER A 107 -9.89 -10.75 18.23
C SER A 107 -9.63 -9.28 17.86
N TYR A 108 -9.33 -8.99 16.60
CA TYR A 108 -9.03 -7.64 16.13
C TYR A 108 -10.32 -6.86 15.89
N SER A 109 -10.33 -5.58 16.28
CA SER A 109 -11.53 -4.74 16.25
C SER A 109 -11.95 -4.30 14.85
N LEU A 110 -11.09 -4.45 13.84
CA LEU A 110 -11.32 -3.97 12.49
C LEU A 110 -11.29 -5.11 11.47
N PRO A 111 -12.25 -5.14 10.52
CA PRO A 111 -12.33 -6.22 9.54
C PRO A 111 -11.30 -6.06 8.42
N ILE A 112 -10.71 -7.16 7.99
CA ILE A 112 -9.98 -7.24 6.72
C ILE A 112 -10.97 -7.36 5.56
N GLN A 113 -10.64 -6.77 4.42
CA GLN A 113 -11.47 -6.73 3.21
C GLN A 113 -10.64 -7.04 1.97
N LEU A 114 -11.25 -7.67 0.96
CA LEU A 114 -10.66 -7.79 -0.37
C LEU A 114 -10.95 -6.53 -1.18
N LYS A 115 -9.91 -5.90 -1.71
CA LYS A 115 -10.00 -4.74 -2.60
C LYS A 115 -9.14 -4.96 -3.83
N THR A 116 -9.27 -4.02 -4.77
CA THR A 116 -8.67 -4.13 -6.10
C THR A 116 -8.09 -2.78 -6.51
N ILE A 117 -6.82 -2.77 -6.93
CA ILE A 117 -6.25 -1.69 -7.72
C ILE A 117 -6.52 -2.02 -9.20
N PRO A 118 -7.15 -1.12 -9.95
CA PRO A 118 -7.44 -1.38 -11.36
C PRO A 118 -6.17 -1.41 -12.21
N LYS A 119 -6.21 -2.11 -13.34
CA LYS A 119 -5.18 -1.97 -14.38
C LYS A 119 -5.09 -0.54 -14.90
N GLY A 120 -3.92 -0.19 -15.43
CA GLY A 120 -3.67 1.13 -16.00
C GLY A 120 -2.24 1.61 -15.84
N VAL A 121 -2.05 2.90 -16.09
CA VAL A 121 -0.77 3.60 -15.99
C VAL A 121 -0.64 4.22 -14.61
N TYR A 122 0.54 4.07 -14.03
CA TYR A 122 0.88 4.61 -12.72
C TYR A 122 2.22 5.30 -12.81
N LEU A 123 2.39 6.35 -12.01
CA LEU A 123 3.69 6.93 -11.75
C LEU A 123 4.26 6.30 -10.49
N LYS A 124 5.46 5.73 -10.61
CA LYS A 124 6.18 5.10 -9.51
C LYS A 124 7.42 5.92 -9.17
N LYS A 125 7.73 6.09 -7.89
CA LYS A 125 9.03 6.63 -7.44
C LYS A 125 9.63 5.74 -6.36
N HIS A 126 10.84 5.28 -6.62
CA HIS A 126 11.62 4.48 -5.68
C HIS A 126 12.43 5.36 -4.74
N TYR A 127 12.37 5.05 -3.45
CA TYR A 127 13.06 5.76 -2.39
C TYR A 127 13.77 4.79 -1.44
N VAL A 128 15.01 5.14 -1.09
CA VAL A 128 15.76 4.48 -0.02
C VAL A 128 16.19 5.54 0.99
N GLY A 129 15.67 5.44 2.21
CA GLY A 129 16.04 6.33 3.30
C GLY A 129 15.02 6.34 4.45
N PRO A 130 15.20 7.26 5.42
CA PRO A 130 14.32 7.35 6.59
C PRO A 130 12.85 7.63 6.24
N TYR A 131 11.93 6.95 6.93
CA TYR A 131 10.48 7.09 6.71
C TYR A 131 10.00 8.55 6.87
N MET A 132 10.60 9.31 7.81
CA MET A 132 10.26 10.71 8.06
C MET A 132 10.43 11.64 6.85
N HIS A 133 11.15 11.22 5.81
CA HIS A 133 11.35 12.01 4.60
C HIS A 133 10.37 11.67 3.47
N LEU A 134 9.54 10.64 3.61
CA LEU A 134 8.59 10.23 2.57
C LEU A 134 7.63 11.34 2.15
N GLY A 135 7.22 12.22 3.09
CA GLY A 135 6.40 13.38 2.75
C GLY A 135 7.05 14.28 1.70
N ARG A 136 8.37 14.49 1.77
CA ARG A 136 9.11 15.24 0.74
C ARG A 136 9.17 14.47 -0.57
N VAL A 137 9.34 13.15 -0.52
CA VAL A 137 9.39 12.29 -1.72
C VAL A 137 8.04 12.31 -2.46
N TRP A 138 6.91 12.39 -1.75
CA TRP A 138 5.59 12.59 -2.34
C TRP A 138 5.48 13.93 -3.08
N GLU A 139 5.96 15.02 -2.48
CA GLU A 139 5.96 16.33 -3.15
C GLU A 139 6.87 16.36 -4.38
N GLU A 140 8.01 15.65 -4.32
CA GLU A 140 8.87 15.45 -5.48
C GLU A 140 8.16 14.63 -6.58
N LEU A 141 7.44 13.56 -6.23
CA LEU A 141 6.64 12.76 -7.17
C LEU A 141 5.57 13.60 -7.87
N LYS A 142 4.83 14.44 -7.12
CA LYS A 142 3.82 15.36 -7.69
C LYS A 142 4.45 16.41 -8.60
N THR A 143 5.61 16.93 -8.23
CA THR A 143 6.37 17.88 -9.06
C THR A 143 6.81 17.21 -10.36
N GLU A 144 7.36 16.00 -10.31
CA GLU A 144 7.76 15.25 -11.50
C GLU A 144 6.56 14.88 -12.38
N LEU A 145 5.40 14.53 -11.80
CA LEU A 145 4.16 14.37 -12.55
C LEU A 145 3.85 15.65 -13.34
N SER A 146 3.76 16.79 -12.66
CA SER A 146 3.43 18.08 -13.29
C SER A 146 4.42 18.47 -14.39
N GLU A 147 5.72 18.37 -14.13
CA GLU A 147 6.77 18.90 -15.02
C GLU A 147 7.10 17.98 -16.19
N LYS A 148 7.02 16.65 -16.02
CA LYS A 148 7.48 15.69 -17.04
C LYS A 148 6.35 14.96 -17.75
N PHE A 149 5.26 14.72 -17.04
CA PHE A 149 4.16 13.88 -17.53
C PHE A 149 2.84 14.65 -17.65
N GLY A 150 2.78 15.86 -17.10
CA GLY A 150 1.56 16.66 -16.92
C GLY A 150 0.95 17.16 -18.23
N GLU A 151 1.66 17.10 -19.35
CA GLU A 151 1.06 17.39 -20.66
C GLU A 151 0.13 16.25 -21.13
N ILE A 152 0.44 15.01 -20.76
CA ILE A 152 -0.25 13.80 -21.23
C ILE A 152 -1.16 13.23 -20.14
N TYR A 153 -0.75 13.33 -18.88
CA TYR A 153 -1.37 12.66 -17.76
C TYR A 153 -1.82 13.62 -16.67
N GLU A 154 -2.86 13.22 -15.93
CA GLU A 154 -3.24 13.79 -14.65
C GLU A 154 -3.45 12.68 -13.62
N GLU A 155 -3.39 13.04 -12.34
CA GLU A 155 -3.65 12.11 -11.24
C GLU A 155 -5.13 11.69 -11.26
N ALA A 156 -5.35 10.38 -11.21
CA ALA A 156 -6.68 9.82 -11.13
C ALA A 156 -7.24 9.98 -9.70
N PRO A 157 -8.58 10.03 -9.51
CA PRO A 157 -9.19 10.04 -8.18
C PRO A 157 -9.17 8.64 -7.54
N TYR A 158 -7.98 8.07 -7.40
CA TYR A 158 -7.71 6.78 -6.75
C TYR A 158 -6.69 6.99 -5.65
N PRO A 159 -6.73 6.19 -4.58
CA PRO A 159 -5.78 6.36 -3.48
C PRO A 159 -4.37 6.03 -3.96
N SER A 160 -3.46 6.95 -3.69
CA SER A 160 -2.02 6.75 -3.81
C SER A 160 -1.52 5.90 -2.65
N TRP A 161 -0.47 5.12 -2.87
CA TRP A 161 0.04 4.20 -1.85
C TRP A 161 1.56 4.08 -1.84
N GLU A 162 2.05 3.54 -0.74
CA GLU A 162 3.44 3.18 -0.52
C GLU A 162 3.54 1.67 -0.34
N GLU A 163 4.51 1.03 -0.99
CA GLU A 163 4.90 -0.35 -0.72
C GLU A 163 6.27 -0.36 -0.02
N HIS A 164 6.45 -1.30 0.92
CA HIS A 164 7.68 -1.39 1.70
C HIS A 164 8.34 -2.78 1.56
N PRO A 165 9.23 -2.98 0.57
CA PRO A 165 9.86 -4.27 0.34
C PRO A 165 10.65 -4.83 1.54
N ASN A 166 11.39 -3.97 2.26
CA ASN A 166 12.13 -4.34 3.49
C ASN A 166 11.32 -4.04 4.77
N HIS A 167 10.03 -4.38 4.72
CA HIS A 167 9.09 -4.12 5.81
C HIS A 167 9.45 -4.72 7.17
N GLU A 168 10.39 -5.67 7.26
CA GLU A 168 10.78 -6.22 8.58
C GLU A 168 11.27 -5.12 9.53
N ILE A 169 11.75 -4.00 8.98
CA ILE A 169 12.12 -2.80 9.72
C ILE A 169 10.87 -2.10 10.28
N LEU A 170 9.84 -1.85 9.45
CA LEU A 170 8.56 -1.27 9.87
C LEU A 170 7.82 -2.13 10.88
N MET A 171 8.03 -3.45 10.83
CA MET A 171 7.48 -4.41 11.78
C MET A 171 8.20 -4.40 13.14
N LYS A 172 9.24 -3.59 13.38
CA LYS A 172 9.86 -3.43 14.71
C LYS A 172 9.41 -2.14 15.37
N GLU A 173 9.71 -1.03 14.70
CA GLU A 173 9.35 0.34 15.07
C GLU A 173 9.37 1.19 13.80
N VAL A 174 8.69 2.35 13.80
CA VAL A 174 8.82 3.30 12.68
C VAL A 174 10.28 3.79 12.63
N PRO A 175 11.03 3.49 11.55
CA PRO A 175 12.44 3.79 11.49
C PRO A 175 12.65 5.30 11.40
N LYS A 176 13.26 5.87 12.44
CA LYS A 176 13.65 7.29 12.47
C LYS A 176 14.92 7.54 11.65
N ASP A 177 15.87 6.62 11.74
CA ASP A 177 17.20 6.75 11.12
C ASP A 177 17.57 5.57 10.21
N GLU A 178 16.79 4.48 10.20
CA GLU A 178 17.05 3.32 9.34
C GLU A 178 16.57 3.57 7.90
N GLU A 179 17.30 3.01 6.94
CA GLU A 179 16.94 3.10 5.52
C GLU A 179 15.78 2.16 5.22
N LEU A 180 14.60 2.75 5.02
CA LEU A 180 13.44 2.06 4.47
C LEU A 180 13.51 2.12 2.95
N ILE A 181 13.21 0.98 2.32
CA ILE A 181 12.93 0.92 0.89
C ILE A 181 11.43 1.14 0.74
N SER A 182 11.07 2.20 0.02
CA SER A 182 9.68 2.52 -0.28
C SER A 182 9.50 2.76 -1.77
N ASP A 183 8.48 2.13 -2.33
CA ASP A 183 7.98 2.43 -3.67
C ASP A 183 6.67 3.20 -3.53
N LEU A 184 6.64 4.43 -4.03
CA LEU A 184 5.44 5.30 -4.01
C LEU A 184 4.73 5.20 -5.35
N PHE A 185 3.41 5.13 -5.33
CA PHE A 185 2.59 4.99 -6.52
C PHE A 185 1.41 5.95 -6.52
N THR A 186 1.19 6.62 -7.66
CA THR A 186 -0.06 7.32 -7.95
C THR A 186 -0.62 6.87 -9.30
N ARG A 187 -1.94 6.75 -9.40
CA ARG A 187 -2.61 6.35 -10.63
C ARG A 187 -2.71 7.54 -11.57
N LEU A 188 -2.47 7.30 -12.86
CA LEU A 188 -2.62 8.30 -13.90
C LEU A 188 -3.80 7.99 -14.81
N ILE A 189 -4.41 9.05 -15.34
CA ILE A 189 -5.33 9.02 -16.48
C ILE A 189 -4.77 9.92 -17.58
N GLU A 190 -4.97 9.52 -18.83
CA GLU A 190 -4.62 10.38 -19.97
C GLU A 190 -5.59 11.56 -20.07
N LYS A 191 -5.03 12.75 -20.26
CA LYS A 191 -5.80 13.96 -20.56
C LYS A 191 -6.45 13.81 -21.93
N LYS A 192 -7.71 14.21 -22.01
CA LYS A 192 -8.48 14.24 -23.26
C LYS A 192 -8.28 15.54 -24.01
#